data_AF-A0A3B0C7F4-F1
#
_entry.id   AF-A0A3B0C7F4-F1
#
_cell.length_a   1.000
_cell.length_b   1.000
_cell.length_c   1.000
_cell.angle_alpha   90.00
_cell.angle_beta   90.00
_cell.angle_gamma   90.00
#
_symmetry.space_group_name_H-M   'P 1'
#
loop_
_entity.id
_entity.type
_entity.pdbx_description
1 polymer ?
#
loop_
_entity_poly.entity_id
_entity_poly.type
_entity_poly.pdbx_seq_one_letter_code
_entity_poly.pdbx_strand_id
1 'polypeptide(L)'
;MKRIVNLLVLSFVLVSCSTDENNGDDEIMVVNTEEVKAIVTNGEWKITFYADSDVEETSNYIGYVFTFNPDGTLGATNGSTSLSGAWSVIESENSNDDDSESDVDFNIFFASPDSFEELADDWDILKYTSSKIELWDTSVDDGSTDYLTFEKI
;
A
#
# COMPACT_ATOMS: atom_id res chain seq x y z
N MET A 1 62.64 -4.18 -16.22
CA MET A 1 62.70 -3.39 -14.97
C MET A 1 61.52 -3.80 -14.08
N LYS A 2 61.74 -3.77 -12.76
CA LYS A 2 61.07 -4.55 -11.72
C LYS A 2 59.60 -4.14 -11.50
N ARG A 3 58.76 -5.13 -11.18
CA ARG A 3 57.39 -4.98 -10.67
C ARG A 3 57.42 -4.33 -9.28
N ILE A 4 56.60 -3.32 -9.05
CA ILE A 4 56.23 -2.87 -7.70
C ILE A 4 54.71 -2.95 -7.62
N VAL A 5 54.25 -4.03 -6.98
CA VAL A 5 52.96 -4.11 -6.32
C VAL A 5 53.09 -3.27 -5.06
N ASN A 6 52.18 -2.32 -4.82
CA ASN A 6 52.00 -1.78 -3.48
C ASN A 6 50.52 -1.79 -3.13
N LEU A 7 50.22 -2.76 -2.28
CA LEU A 7 48.98 -3.00 -1.57
C LEU A 7 48.89 -1.97 -0.43
N LEU A 8 47.86 -1.12 -0.44
CA LEU A 8 47.41 -0.43 0.78
C LEU A 8 45.94 -0.79 0.99
N VAL A 9 45.69 -1.47 2.09
CA VAL A 9 44.42 -2.09 2.50
C VAL A 9 43.86 -1.29 3.68
N LEU A 10 42.52 -1.12 3.65
CA LEU A 10 41.58 -0.86 4.76
C LEU A 10 41.80 0.39 5.66
N SER A 11 40.77 1.25 5.74
CA SER A 11 39.74 1.01 6.77
C SER A 11 38.48 1.83 6.53
N PHE A 12 37.36 1.14 6.74
CA PHE A 12 35.99 1.60 6.81
C PHE A 12 35.79 2.64 7.93
N VAL A 13 34.99 3.67 7.66
CA VAL A 13 34.16 4.30 8.69
C VAL A 13 32.74 4.28 8.15
N LEU A 14 31.96 3.30 8.60
CA LEU A 14 30.51 3.36 8.51
C LEU A 14 30.07 4.43 9.50
N VAL A 15 29.51 5.53 8.98
CA VAL A 15 28.66 6.39 9.77
C VAL A 15 27.43 5.57 10.12
N SER A 16 27.38 5.10 11.36
CA SER A 16 26.17 4.65 12.02
C SER A 16 25.25 5.86 12.11
N CYS A 17 24.25 5.94 11.23
CA CYS A 17 23.10 6.80 11.49
C CYS A 17 22.31 6.12 12.61
N SER A 18 22.05 6.87 13.68
CA SER A 18 21.32 6.43 14.86
C SER A 18 19.96 5.91 14.46
N THR A 19 19.60 4.72 14.95
CA THR A 19 18.23 4.23 14.96
C THR A 19 17.44 5.15 15.88
N ASP A 20 16.78 6.16 15.31
CA ASP A 20 15.75 6.89 16.01
C ASP A 20 14.49 6.00 15.97
N GLU A 21 14.29 5.24 17.04
CA GLU A 21 12.99 4.62 17.30
C GLU A 21 12.03 5.71 17.78
N ASN A 22 11.49 6.46 16.83
CA ASN A 22 10.34 7.30 17.09
C ASN A 22 9.09 6.44 16.96
N ASN A 23 8.61 5.95 18.10
CA ASN A 23 7.28 5.36 18.25
C ASN A 23 6.21 6.46 18.21
N GLY A 24 6.16 7.14 17.07
CA GLY A 24 5.07 8.00 16.65
C GLY A 24 4.64 7.51 15.29
N ASP A 25 3.35 7.28 15.10
CA ASP A 25 2.76 7.14 13.77
C ASP A 25 2.90 8.50 13.07
N ASP A 26 4.12 8.87 12.70
CA ASP A 26 4.40 10.03 11.86
C ASP A 26 3.84 9.69 10.48
N GLU A 27 2.86 10.49 10.08
CA GLU A 27 2.17 10.42 8.80
C GLU A 27 3.16 10.61 7.65
N ILE A 28 3.31 9.59 6.80
CA ILE A 28 4.28 9.57 5.71
C ILE A 28 3.61 10.05 4.42
N MET A 29 4.03 11.22 3.93
CA MET A 29 3.54 11.84 2.68
C MET A 29 4.36 11.44 1.44
N VAL A 30 5.53 10.82 1.61
CA VAL A 30 6.37 10.34 0.50
C VAL A 30 6.24 8.84 0.43
N VAL A 31 5.62 8.32 -0.63
CA VAL A 31 5.33 6.91 -0.74
C VAL A 31 6.60 6.12 -1.04
N ASN A 32 6.92 5.16 -0.16
CA ASN A 32 7.94 4.16 -0.37
C ASN A 32 7.28 2.78 -0.57
N THR A 33 7.37 2.25 -1.79
CA THR A 33 6.70 0.99 -2.16
C THR A 33 7.07 -0.19 -1.27
N GLU A 34 8.33 -0.32 -0.87
CA GLU A 34 8.81 -1.41 0.00
C GLU A 34 8.33 -1.24 1.44
N GLU A 35 8.22 0.00 1.92
CA GLU A 35 7.66 0.30 3.23
C GLU A 35 6.16 -0.03 3.28
N VAL A 36 5.38 0.42 2.28
CA VAL A 36 3.94 0.12 2.20
C VAL A 36 3.72 -1.38 2.16
N LYS A 37 4.46 -2.13 1.32
CA LYS A 37 4.40 -3.60 1.29
C LYS A 37 4.69 -4.21 2.66
N ALA A 38 5.73 -3.73 3.35
CA ALA A 38 6.08 -4.22 4.69
C ALA A 38 4.99 -3.92 5.73
N ILE A 39 4.33 -2.77 5.63
CA ILE A 39 3.22 -2.38 6.51
C ILE A 39 2.02 -3.31 6.28
N VAL A 40 1.52 -3.40 5.04
CA VAL A 40 0.28 -4.14 4.76
C VAL A 40 0.42 -5.65 4.95
N THR A 41 1.61 -6.21 4.68
CA THR A 41 1.88 -7.64 4.91
C THR A 41 2.11 -8.00 6.38
N ASN A 42 2.28 -7.02 7.25
CA ASN A 42 2.49 -7.24 8.67
C ASN A 42 1.17 -7.11 9.44
N GLY A 43 0.32 -8.14 9.42
CA GLY A 43 -0.86 -8.22 10.26
C GLY A 43 -2.17 -8.34 9.49
N GLU A 44 -3.26 -8.14 10.20
CA GLU A 44 -4.63 -8.24 9.68
C GLU A 44 -5.30 -6.87 9.70
N TRP A 45 -6.15 -6.64 8.70
CA TRP A 45 -6.74 -5.33 8.43
C TRP A 45 -8.26 -5.43 8.34
N LYS A 46 -8.93 -4.31 8.56
CA LYS A 46 -10.36 -4.14 8.32
C LYS A 46 -10.56 -2.87 7.48
N ILE A 47 -11.58 -2.89 6.62
CA ILE A 47 -12.07 -1.66 5.99
C ILE A 47 -12.83 -0.87 7.06
N THR A 48 -12.47 0.40 7.22
CA THR A 48 -13.13 1.32 8.15
C THR A 48 -13.88 2.44 7.45
N PHE A 49 -13.58 2.66 6.18
CA PHE A 49 -14.31 3.55 5.30
C PHE A 49 -14.18 3.04 3.87
N TYR A 50 -15.30 3.01 3.15
CA TYR A 50 -15.33 2.85 1.71
C TYR A 50 -16.46 3.70 1.13
N ALA A 51 -16.14 4.47 0.09
CA ALA A 51 -17.11 5.20 -0.71
C ALA A 51 -16.79 5.00 -2.19
N ASP A 52 -17.79 4.59 -2.96
CA ASP A 52 -17.79 4.49 -4.43
C ASP A 52 -18.62 5.64 -4.97
N SER A 53 -18.00 6.50 -5.77
CA SER A 53 -18.65 7.61 -6.46
C SER A 53 -19.47 8.49 -5.51
N ASP A 54 -18.85 8.90 -4.40
CA ASP A 54 -19.45 9.66 -3.28
C ASP A 54 -20.55 8.92 -2.48
N VAL A 55 -20.77 7.62 -2.69
CA VAL A 55 -21.75 6.82 -1.95
C VAL A 55 -21.05 5.96 -0.90
N GLU A 56 -21.35 6.19 0.38
CA GLU A 56 -20.78 5.40 1.48
C GLU A 56 -21.31 3.96 1.49
N GLU A 57 -20.41 3.02 1.31
CA GLU A 57 -20.66 1.59 1.06
C GLU A 57 -19.98 0.72 2.14
N THR A 58 -19.33 1.33 3.13
CA THR A 58 -18.56 0.67 4.23
C THR A 58 -19.29 -0.51 4.87
N SER A 59 -20.62 -0.43 4.97
CA SER A 59 -21.44 -1.47 5.59
C SER A 59 -21.34 -2.86 4.93
N ASN A 60 -20.96 -2.92 3.65
CA ASN A 60 -20.78 -4.17 2.89
C ASN A 60 -19.63 -5.03 3.44
N TYR A 61 -18.65 -4.39 4.10
CA TYR A 61 -17.40 -5.03 4.54
C TYR A 61 -17.35 -5.29 6.05
N ILE A 62 -18.44 -5.02 6.78
CA ILE A 62 -18.49 -5.22 8.23
C ILE A 62 -18.20 -6.69 8.56
N GLY A 63 -17.22 -6.89 9.45
CA GLY A 63 -16.82 -8.20 9.94
C GLY A 63 -15.86 -8.96 9.04
N TYR A 64 -15.49 -8.43 7.87
CA TYR A 64 -14.39 -8.98 7.09
C TYR A 64 -13.03 -8.58 7.66
N VAL A 65 -12.13 -9.54 7.68
CA VAL A 65 -10.72 -9.40 7.98
C VAL A 65 -9.93 -9.63 6.70
N PHE A 66 -9.05 -8.71 6.38
CA PHE A 66 -8.21 -8.70 5.19
C PHE A 66 -6.77 -9.07 5.54
N THR A 67 -6.13 -9.84 4.65
CA THR A 67 -4.74 -10.28 4.80
C THR A 67 -4.01 -10.12 3.48
N PHE A 68 -3.04 -9.22 3.45
CA PHE A 68 -2.15 -9.02 2.31
C PHE A 68 -0.95 -9.98 2.43
N ASN A 69 -0.88 -11.00 1.58
CA ASN A 69 0.22 -11.96 1.62
C ASN A 69 1.38 -11.51 0.73
N PRO A 70 2.65 -11.76 1.12
CA PRO A 70 3.84 -11.37 0.33
C PRO A 70 3.92 -11.95 -1.08
N ASP A 71 3.12 -12.97 -1.41
CA ASP A 71 3.04 -13.55 -2.74
C ASP A 71 2.07 -12.81 -3.69
N GLY A 72 1.48 -11.70 -3.24
CA GLY A 72 0.51 -10.90 -3.98
C GLY A 72 -0.93 -11.40 -3.84
N THR A 73 -1.21 -12.41 -3.02
CA THR A 73 -2.59 -12.84 -2.75
C THR A 73 -3.23 -11.98 -1.66
N LEU A 74 -4.48 -11.55 -1.87
CA LEU A 74 -5.27 -10.79 -0.90
C LEU A 74 -6.39 -11.68 -0.38
N GLY A 75 -6.34 -12.07 0.88
CA GLY A 75 -7.41 -12.81 1.54
C GLY A 75 -8.42 -11.87 2.17
N ALA A 76 -9.71 -12.21 2.12
CA ALA A 76 -10.75 -11.56 2.92
C ALA A 76 -11.70 -12.61 3.52
N THR A 77 -11.98 -12.54 4.82
CA THR A 77 -12.92 -13.48 5.45
C THR A 77 -13.69 -12.87 6.63
N ASN A 78 -14.97 -13.23 6.75
CA ASN A 78 -15.80 -12.91 7.91
C ASN A 78 -16.08 -14.13 8.80
N GLY A 79 -15.28 -15.19 8.66
CA GLY A 79 -15.44 -16.47 9.37
C GLY A 79 -16.50 -17.41 8.79
N SER A 80 -17.41 -16.91 7.94
CA SER A 80 -18.39 -17.73 7.21
C SER A 80 -18.07 -17.83 5.72
N THR A 81 -17.64 -16.71 5.13
CA THR A 81 -17.20 -16.60 3.74
C THR A 81 -15.71 -16.31 3.71
N SER A 82 -15.00 -16.92 2.76
CA SER A 82 -13.60 -16.60 2.47
C SER A 82 -13.45 -16.31 0.99
N LEU A 83 -12.87 -15.16 0.67
CA LEU A 83 -12.60 -14.67 -0.66
C LEU A 83 -11.10 -14.58 -0.86
N SER A 84 -10.67 -14.75 -2.10
CA SER A 84 -9.28 -14.60 -2.52
C SER A 84 -9.24 -13.65 -3.71
N GLY A 85 -8.45 -12.62 -3.56
CA GLY A 85 -8.12 -11.63 -4.57
C GLY A 85 -6.61 -11.55 -4.79
N ALA A 86 -6.18 -10.46 -5.41
CA ALA A 86 -4.79 -10.11 -5.61
C ALA A 86 -4.54 -8.67 -5.16
N TRP A 87 -3.28 -8.36 -4.86
CA TRP A 87 -2.84 -7.00 -4.57
C TRP A 87 -1.40 -6.79 -5.04
N SER A 88 -1.03 -5.53 -5.28
CA SER A 88 0.37 -5.13 -5.48
C SER A 88 0.58 -3.65 -5.21
N VAL A 89 1.83 -3.26 -4.96
CA VAL A 89 2.24 -1.85 -4.89
C VAL A 89 3.40 -1.67 -5.87
N ILE A 90 3.22 -0.85 -6.88
CA ILE A 90 4.17 -0.66 -7.98
C ILE A 90 4.39 0.83 -8.26
N GLU A 91 5.59 1.18 -8.73
CA GLU A 91 5.83 2.51 -9.30
C GLU A 91 5.22 2.53 -10.71
N SER A 92 4.36 3.51 -11.01
CA SER A 92 3.78 3.70 -12.33
C SER A 92 4.75 4.49 -13.23
N GLU A 93 5.03 3.97 -14.43
CA GLU A 93 5.97 4.63 -15.37
C GLU A 93 5.34 5.81 -16.13
N ASN A 94 4.05 6.12 -15.91
CA ASN A 94 3.28 7.11 -16.65
C ASN A 94 3.12 8.43 -15.88
N SER A 95 4.22 9.16 -15.69
CA SER A 95 4.24 10.55 -15.17
C SER A 95 3.73 11.59 -16.19
N ASN A 96 2.77 11.23 -17.04
CA ASN A 96 2.17 12.14 -18.03
C ASN A 96 0.89 12.81 -17.54
N ASP A 97 0.42 12.51 -16.34
CA ASP A 97 -0.64 13.29 -15.70
C ASP A 97 -0.02 14.34 -14.78
N ASP A 98 -0.36 15.58 -15.05
CA ASP A 98 0.29 16.79 -14.53
C ASP A 98 -0.12 17.11 -13.08
N ASP A 99 -0.60 16.15 -12.26
CA ASP A 99 -1.30 16.47 -10.99
C ASP A 99 -1.40 15.38 -9.87
N SER A 100 -0.38 14.55 -9.58
CA SER A 100 -0.35 13.92 -8.23
C SER A 100 1.05 13.59 -7.68
N GLU A 101 1.22 13.72 -6.36
CA GLU A 101 2.50 13.76 -5.64
C GLU A 101 3.16 12.38 -5.40
N SER A 102 2.76 11.31 -6.09
CA SER A 102 3.42 10.00 -6.03
C SER A 102 3.06 9.10 -7.21
N ASP A 103 4.04 8.75 -8.05
CA ASP A 103 3.93 7.74 -9.14
C ASP A 103 3.78 6.29 -8.58
N VAL A 104 2.91 6.03 -7.59
CA VAL A 104 2.79 4.71 -6.94
C VAL A 104 1.34 4.29 -6.84
N ASP A 105 1.03 3.16 -7.47
CA ASP A 105 -0.31 2.57 -7.50
C ASP A 105 -0.40 1.43 -6.48
N PHE A 106 -1.46 1.43 -5.68
CA PHE A 106 -1.88 0.33 -4.83
C PHE A 106 -2.99 -0.45 -5.53
N ASN A 107 -2.61 -1.48 -6.28
CA ASN A 107 -3.57 -2.31 -6.99
C ASN A 107 -4.30 -3.26 -6.03
N ILE A 108 -5.63 -3.30 -6.11
CA ILE A 108 -6.49 -4.29 -5.45
C ILE A 108 -7.31 -4.99 -6.53
N PHE A 109 -7.55 -6.29 -6.38
CA PHE A 109 -8.43 -7.02 -7.27
C PHE A 109 -9.19 -8.13 -6.55
N PHE A 110 -10.51 -8.15 -6.71
CA PHE A 110 -11.35 -9.32 -6.47
C PHE A 110 -12.26 -9.54 -7.68
N ALA A 111 -12.53 -10.81 -7.99
CA ALA A 111 -13.33 -11.17 -9.15
C ALA A 111 -14.81 -11.43 -8.86
N SER A 112 -15.21 -11.42 -7.58
CA SER A 112 -16.59 -11.58 -7.09
C SER A 112 -16.60 -11.63 -5.55
N PRO A 113 -17.76 -11.40 -4.89
CA PRO A 113 -19.03 -10.91 -5.45
C PRO A 113 -18.92 -9.45 -5.90
N ASP A 114 -19.97 -8.89 -6.52
CA ASP A 114 -20.03 -7.52 -7.03
C ASP A 114 -19.49 -6.50 -6.02
N SER A 115 -19.90 -6.60 -4.75
CA SER A 115 -19.43 -5.72 -3.67
C SER A 115 -17.95 -5.85 -3.31
N PHE A 116 -17.20 -6.78 -3.91
CA PHE A 116 -15.74 -6.88 -3.79
C PHE A 116 -15.07 -6.55 -5.12
N GLU A 117 -15.76 -6.75 -6.25
CA GLU A 117 -15.34 -6.23 -7.56
C GLU A 117 -15.25 -4.71 -7.53
N GLU A 118 -16.13 -4.03 -6.78
CA GLU A 118 -16.10 -2.57 -6.55
C GLU A 118 -14.79 -2.10 -5.85
N LEU A 119 -14.09 -2.97 -5.09
CA LEU A 119 -12.78 -2.63 -4.51
C LEU A 119 -11.63 -2.69 -5.54
N ALA A 120 -11.88 -3.25 -6.73
CA ALA A 120 -10.82 -3.56 -7.68
C ALA A 120 -10.42 -2.32 -8.47
N ASP A 121 -9.25 -1.77 -8.15
CA ASP A 121 -8.73 -0.56 -8.78
C ASP A 121 -7.20 -0.44 -8.68
N ASP A 122 -6.62 0.53 -9.38
CA ASP A 122 -5.22 0.96 -9.29
C ASP A 122 -5.02 2.19 -8.38
N TRP A 123 -5.61 2.13 -7.18
CA TRP A 123 -5.68 3.20 -6.18
C TRP A 123 -4.40 4.02 -5.97
N ASP A 124 -4.55 5.34 -5.89
CA ASP A 124 -3.53 6.25 -5.37
C ASP A 124 -3.45 6.15 -3.83
N ILE A 125 -2.23 6.23 -3.30
CA ILE A 125 -2.00 6.28 -1.85
C ILE A 125 -2.09 7.72 -1.36
N LEU A 126 -3.20 8.06 -0.70
CA LEU A 126 -3.39 9.37 -0.08
C LEU A 126 -2.49 9.53 1.15
N LYS A 127 -2.46 8.51 2.01
CA LYS A 127 -1.76 8.55 3.31
C LYS A 127 -1.59 7.17 3.90
N TYR A 128 -0.47 6.96 4.62
CA TYR A 128 -0.29 5.75 5.41
C TYR A 128 0.50 5.97 6.71
N THR A 129 0.28 5.07 7.66
CA THR A 129 1.02 4.90 8.90
C THR A 129 1.29 3.41 9.13
N SER A 130 1.89 3.03 10.26
CA SER A 130 2.10 1.62 10.62
C SER A 130 0.80 0.81 10.81
N SER A 131 -0.34 1.51 10.98
CA SER A 131 -1.63 0.98 11.40
C SER A 131 -2.82 1.41 10.55
N LYS A 132 -2.63 2.30 9.57
CA LYS A 132 -3.69 2.83 8.70
C LYS A 132 -3.16 3.07 7.28
N ILE A 133 -3.96 2.78 6.27
CA ILE A 133 -3.73 3.20 4.89
C ILE A 133 -5.02 3.79 4.32
N GLU A 134 -4.91 4.98 3.74
CA GLU A 134 -5.97 5.74 3.09
C GLU A 134 -5.62 5.84 1.62
N LEU A 135 -6.57 5.43 0.79
CA LEU A 135 -6.48 5.30 -0.65
C LEU A 135 -7.58 6.14 -1.29
N TRP A 136 -7.34 6.60 -2.51
CA TRP A 136 -8.33 7.31 -3.32
C TRP A 136 -8.11 7.02 -4.80
N ASP A 137 -9.15 7.16 -5.61
CA ASP A 137 -9.07 7.13 -7.07
C ASP A 137 -10.03 8.16 -7.65
N THR A 138 -9.72 8.72 -8.82
CA THR A 138 -10.64 9.58 -9.57
C THR A 138 -10.94 8.99 -10.93
N SER A 139 -12.22 8.65 -11.13
CA SER A 139 -12.75 8.14 -12.40
C SER A 139 -12.45 9.10 -13.56
N VAL A 140 -11.78 8.57 -14.58
CA VAL A 140 -11.50 9.30 -15.83
C VAL A 140 -12.74 9.56 -16.67
N ASP A 141 -13.84 8.84 -16.42
CA ASP A 141 -15.05 8.88 -17.23
C ASP A 141 -16.00 10.01 -16.82
N ASP A 142 -16.25 10.15 -15.52
CA ASP A 142 -17.22 11.10 -14.96
C ASP A 142 -16.64 12.02 -13.87
N GLY A 143 -15.39 11.80 -13.46
CA GLY A 143 -14.71 12.59 -12.43
C GLY A 143 -15.24 12.36 -11.03
N SER A 144 -15.98 11.27 -10.78
CA SER A 144 -16.28 10.82 -9.43
C SER A 144 -15.00 10.41 -8.72
N THR A 145 -15.04 10.44 -7.38
CA THR A 145 -13.88 10.07 -6.56
C THR A 145 -14.29 8.97 -5.61
N ASP A 146 -13.41 7.98 -5.50
CA ASP A 146 -13.56 6.85 -4.61
C ASP A 146 -12.56 6.98 -3.45
N TYR A 147 -12.94 6.42 -2.31
CA TYR A 147 -12.10 6.44 -1.12
C TYR A 147 -12.14 5.10 -0.40
N LEU A 148 -10.97 4.61 0.01
CA LEU A 148 -10.85 3.36 0.73
C LEU A 148 -9.86 3.50 1.90
N THR A 149 -10.28 3.09 3.09
CA THR A 149 -9.44 3.12 4.29
C THR A 149 -9.37 1.76 4.95
N PHE A 150 -8.16 1.23 5.07
CA PHE A 150 -7.87 0.09 5.93
C PHE A 150 -7.25 0.53 7.25
N GLU A 151 -7.69 -0.06 8.35
CA GLU A 151 -7.02 0.03 9.65
C GLU A 151 -6.67 -1.37 10.16
N LYS A 152 -5.53 -1.45 10.85
CA LYS A 152 -5.05 -2.67 11.47
C LYS A 152 -5.92 -3.08 12.65
N ILE A 153 -6.05 -4.39 12.89
CA ILE A 153 -6.79 -4.98 14.01
C ILE A 153 -5.92 -5.05 15.28
#